data_AF-A0A8T5JP59-F1
#
_entry.id   AF-A0A8T5JP59-F1
#
_cell.length_a   1.000
_cell.length_b   1.000
_cell.length_c   1.000
_cell.angle_alpha   90.00
_cell.angle_beta   90.00
_cell.angle_gamma   90.00
#
_symmetry.space_group_name_H-M   'P 1'
#
loop_
_entity.id
_entity.type
_entity.pdbx_description
1 polymer ?
#
loop_
_entity_poly.entity_id
_entity_poly.type
_entity_poly.pdbx_seq_one_letter_code
_entity_poly.pdbx_strand_id
1 'polypeptide(L)'
;MDELDLQINQILKDDKKPPRPREDLLRITAGAFNKMMSYAKIVSRLAGSGMECYGYLLKEKEGLDDLIVDAYFADHQEANSAYVRVTEEGVYSASQSIEPLGYEIAGWWHSHGSMQPFHSGTDVENFKNILHSIAPRTLYKLEEADFVIDNDKGIVIVDNYKFFDLDIEEFAQKKPKILKKVKRDPFAFSIVVNQYGHYYREKITKTYDSLNKRYRVNAPTHPTVEVVALDNDVTFSISEIEHDVRNKITFGVSSFRRKHASQGFRKSKYGTEDRFHNEWSLEDNARLWSGQEVFKKSADKSFKRLLKKFKRTIKKYDSAKGVHSDGLKKFAAYDGDC
;
A
#
# COMPACT_ATOMS: atom_id res chain seq x y z
N MET A 1 -30.00 1.68 -8.87
CA MET A 1 -29.10 0.52 -8.94
C MET A 1 -28.30 0.57 -7.66
N ASP A 2 -28.53 -0.39 -6.76
CA ASP A 2 -27.95 -0.38 -5.41
C ASP A 2 -26.43 -0.68 -5.47
N GLU A 3 -25.67 -0.27 -4.45
CA GLU A 3 -24.21 -0.53 -4.32
C GLU A 3 -23.89 -2.03 -4.51
N LEU A 4 -24.83 -2.90 -4.14
CA LEU A 4 -24.74 -4.36 -4.30
C LEU A 4 -24.87 -4.80 -5.78
N ASP A 5 -25.75 -4.17 -6.56
CA ASP A 5 -25.96 -4.49 -7.99
C ASP A 5 -24.72 -4.15 -8.83
N LEU A 6 -24.02 -3.06 -8.48
CA LEU A 6 -22.77 -2.66 -9.13
C LEU A 6 -21.65 -3.66 -8.84
N GLN A 7 -21.55 -4.17 -7.60
CA GLN A 7 -20.53 -5.14 -7.21
C GLN A 7 -20.73 -6.52 -7.86
N ILE A 8 -21.98 -7.01 -7.95
CA ILE A 8 -22.30 -8.28 -8.63
C ILE A 8 -21.81 -8.23 -10.10
N ASN A 9 -22.03 -7.11 -10.80
CA ASN A 9 -21.63 -6.93 -12.18
C ASN A 9 -20.11 -6.81 -12.40
N GLN A 10 -19.37 -6.31 -11.41
CA GLN A 10 -17.92 -6.14 -11.46
C GLN A 10 -17.19 -7.48 -11.18
N ILE A 11 -17.75 -8.29 -10.29
CA ILE A 11 -17.22 -9.62 -9.93
C ILE A 11 -17.35 -10.63 -11.09
N LEU A 12 -18.41 -10.53 -11.90
CA LEU A 12 -18.58 -11.35 -13.10
C LEU A 12 -17.41 -11.23 -14.12
N LYS A 13 -16.51 -10.24 -13.96
CA LYS A 13 -15.41 -9.96 -14.89
C LYS A 13 -14.04 -10.52 -14.47
N ASP A 14 -13.81 -10.87 -13.21
CA ASP A 14 -12.48 -11.30 -12.73
C ASP A 14 -12.48 -12.73 -12.11
N ASP A 15 -11.92 -13.68 -12.85
CA ASP A 15 -11.83 -15.12 -12.50
C ASP A 15 -10.91 -15.45 -11.30
N LYS A 16 -10.20 -14.47 -10.73
CA LYS A 16 -9.21 -14.75 -9.66
C LYS A 16 -9.83 -14.60 -8.28
N LYS A 17 -9.72 -15.64 -7.45
CA LYS A 17 -10.09 -15.60 -6.04
C LYS A 17 -9.04 -14.79 -5.26
N PRO A 18 -9.40 -13.64 -4.66
CA PRO A 18 -8.49 -13.01 -3.70
C PRO A 18 -8.32 -13.95 -2.50
N PRO A 19 -7.10 -14.11 -1.97
CA PRO A 19 -6.88 -14.90 -0.76
C PRO A 19 -7.68 -14.31 0.41
N ARG A 20 -8.22 -15.18 1.28
CA ARG A 20 -8.92 -14.73 2.48
C ARG A 20 -7.95 -13.95 3.38
N PRO A 21 -8.36 -12.78 3.93
CA PRO A 21 -7.52 -12.03 4.86
C PRO A 21 -7.21 -12.89 6.09
N ARG A 22 -5.95 -12.89 6.51
CA ARG A 22 -5.51 -13.55 7.74
C ARG A 22 -5.33 -12.51 8.83
N GLU A 23 -6.02 -12.66 9.95
CA GLU A 23 -6.00 -11.65 11.01
C GLU A 23 -4.62 -11.50 11.69
N ASP A 24 -3.80 -12.55 11.62
CA ASP A 24 -2.45 -12.68 12.17
C ASP A 24 -1.34 -12.27 11.17
N LEU A 25 -1.72 -11.75 10.00
CA LEU A 25 -0.80 -11.44 8.90
C LEU A 25 -0.93 -9.97 8.49
N LEU A 26 0.21 -9.35 8.19
CA LEU A 26 0.33 -8.06 7.54
C LEU A 26 1.22 -8.25 6.31
N ARG A 27 0.62 -8.20 5.13
CA ARG A 27 1.35 -8.20 3.87
C ARG A 27 1.70 -6.78 3.49
N ILE A 28 2.93 -6.56 3.04
CA ILE A 28 3.38 -5.28 2.54
C ILE A 28 4.15 -5.51 1.25
N THR A 29 3.90 -4.69 0.23
CA THR A 29 4.67 -4.81 -1.00
C THR A 29 6.12 -4.43 -0.76
N ALA A 30 7.03 -5.03 -1.55
CA ALA A 30 8.44 -4.75 -1.40
C ALA A 30 8.79 -3.28 -1.67
N GLY A 31 8.10 -2.64 -2.61
CA GLY A 31 8.21 -1.21 -2.90
C GLY A 31 7.85 -0.37 -1.68
N ALA A 32 6.69 -0.61 -1.07
CA ALA A 32 6.24 0.12 0.12
C ALA A 32 7.21 -0.06 1.30
N PHE A 33 7.63 -1.29 1.57
CA PHE A 33 8.57 -1.60 2.64
C PHE A 33 9.93 -0.92 2.43
N ASN A 34 10.47 -1.00 1.20
CA ASN A 34 11.74 -0.37 0.85
C ASN A 34 11.65 1.17 0.89
N LYS A 35 10.49 1.74 0.54
CA LYS A 35 10.24 3.18 0.57
C LYS A 35 10.32 3.71 2.01
N MET A 36 9.64 3.06 2.96
CA MET A 36 9.74 3.39 4.39
C MET A 36 11.18 3.32 4.91
N MET A 37 11.88 2.22 4.61
CA MET A 37 13.27 2.04 5.01
C MET A 37 14.19 3.11 4.42
N SER A 38 13.91 3.55 3.19
CA SER A 38 14.66 4.60 2.51
C SER A 38 14.44 5.97 3.16
N TYR A 39 13.20 6.31 3.52
CA TYR A 39 12.92 7.53 4.29
C TYR A 39 13.69 7.53 5.62
N ALA A 40 13.62 6.45 6.40
CA ALA A 40 14.31 6.36 7.70
C ALA A 40 15.84 6.59 7.57
N LYS A 41 16.47 5.98 6.57
CA LYS A 41 17.91 6.17 6.28
C LYS A 41 18.23 7.60 5.84
N ILE A 42 17.42 8.16 4.95
CA ILE A 42 17.67 9.48 4.36
C ILE A 42 17.45 10.59 5.39
N VAL A 43 16.40 10.51 6.21
CA VAL A 43 16.15 11.45 7.30
C VAL A 43 17.31 11.45 8.29
N SER A 44 17.75 10.28 8.74
CA SER A 44 18.90 10.17 9.66
C SER A 44 20.18 10.78 9.06
N ARG A 45 20.45 10.47 7.79
CA ARG A 45 21.61 11.02 7.06
C ARG A 45 21.56 12.54 6.94
N LEU A 46 20.41 13.11 6.56
CA LEU A 46 20.26 14.56 6.37
C LEU A 46 20.26 15.32 7.70
N ALA A 47 19.70 14.73 8.75
CA ALA A 47 19.76 15.30 10.10
C ALA A 47 21.16 15.21 10.72
N GLY A 48 21.98 14.24 10.27
CA GLY A 48 23.27 13.92 10.88
C GLY A 48 23.15 13.35 12.29
N SER A 49 21.98 12.80 12.62
CA SER A 49 21.60 12.19 13.91
C SER A 49 20.48 11.17 13.69
N GLY A 50 20.14 10.38 14.71
CA GLY A 50 18.99 9.45 14.68
C GLY A 50 17.64 10.16 14.75
N MET A 51 17.40 11.16 13.89
CA MET A 51 16.12 11.87 13.80
C MET A 51 15.01 10.91 13.37
N GLU A 52 13.87 10.99 14.03
CA GLU A 52 12.68 10.24 13.69
C GLU A 52 11.89 10.92 12.56
N CYS A 53 11.06 10.16 11.89
CA CYS A 53 10.10 10.62 10.89
C CYS A 53 8.92 9.65 10.87
N TYR A 54 7.79 10.06 10.30
CA TYR A 54 6.60 9.22 10.22
C TYR A 54 5.85 9.38 8.89
N GLY A 55 4.89 8.48 8.70
CA GLY A 55 4.03 8.46 7.54
C GLY A 55 2.84 7.53 7.71
N TYR A 56 2.13 7.29 6.61
CA TYR A 56 0.92 6.48 6.58
C TYR A 56 1.11 5.22 5.73
N LEU A 57 0.54 4.11 6.19
CA LEU A 57 0.50 2.85 5.45
C LEU A 57 -0.74 2.86 4.56
N LEU A 58 -0.56 2.66 3.26
CA LEU A 58 -1.64 2.77 2.27
C LEU A 58 -2.10 1.40 1.78
N LYS A 59 -3.41 1.22 1.68
CA LYS A 59 -4.04 0.12 0.94
C LYS A 59 -4.85 0.68 -0.22
N GLU A 60 -5.15 -0.14 -1.23
CA GLU A 60 -6.17 0.22 -2.22
C GLU A 60 -7.54 0.29 -1.53
N LYS A 61 -8.39 1.24 -1.96
CA LYS A 61 -9.73 1.46 -1.39
C LYS A 61 -10.60 0.21 -1.43
N GLU A 62 -10.54 -0.52 -2.55
CA GLU A 62 -11.25 -1.78 -2.77
C GLU A 62 -10.33 -3.01 -2.59
N GLY A 63 -9.12 -2.80 -2.06
CA GLY A 63 -8.11 -3.83 -1.87
C GLY A 63 -8.29 -4.64 -0.60
N LEU A 64 -7.35 -5.58 -0.40
CA LEU A 64 -7.28 -6.40 0.80
C LEU A 64 -6.79 -5.57 1.99
N ASP A 65 -7.49 -5.67 3.11
CA ASP A 65 -7.17 -4.91 4.32
C ASP A 65 -5.80 -5.20 4.90
N ASP A 66 -5.33 -6.43 4.74
CA ASP A 66 -4.04 -6.90 5.22
C ASP A 66 -2.92 -6.69 4.19
N LEU A 67 -3.15 -5.96 3.10
CA LEU A 67 -2.15 -5.65 2.08
C LEU A 67 -1.87 -4.16 2.01
N ILE A 68 -0.66 -3.78 2.43
CA ILE A 68 -0.11 -2.44 2.25
C ILE A 68 0.62 -2.38 0.92
N VAL A 69 0.23 -1.43 0.07
CA VAL A 69 0.74 -1.29 -1.30
C VAL A 69 1.66 -0.08 -1.49
N ASP A 70 1.60 0.90 -0.59
CA ASP A 70 2.52 2.05 -0.58
C ASP A 70 2.68 2.60 0.85
N ALA A 71 3.71 3.42 1.02
CA ALA A 71 3.98 4.21 2.22
C ALA A 71 4.02 5.70 1.86
N TYR A 72 3.13 6.48 2.47
CA TYR A 72 3.07 7.92 2.31
C TYR A 72 3.93 8.61 3.36
N PHE A 73 4.76 9.57 2.97
CA PHE A 73 5.53 10.40 3.91
C PHE A 73 4.71 11.63 4.32
N ALA A 74 4.42 11.74 5.62
CA ALA A 74 3.54 12.77 6.14
C ALA A 74 4.10 14.18 5.90
N ASP A 75 3.20 15.15 5.71
CA ASP A 75 3.55 16.55 5.51
C ASP A 75 3.76 17.27 6.85
N HIS A 76 4.58 18.33 6.85
CA HIS A 76 4.80 19.24 7.98
C HIS A 76 5.11 18.54 9.32
N GLN A 77 5.99 17.54 9.30
CA GLN A 77 6.25 16.70 10.47
C GLN A 77 6.93 17.48 11.61
N GLU A 78 6.34 17.38 12.80
CA GLU A 78 6.97 17.73 14.06
C GLU A 78 7.69 16.48 14.62
N ALA A 79 8.95 16.31 14.22
CA ALA A 79 9.75 15.17 14.64
C ALA A 79 11.14 15.62 15.14
N ASN A 80 11.67 14.87 16.10
CA ASN A 80 13.05 15.00 16.57
C ASN A 80 13.67 13.60 16.79
N SER A 81 14.78 13.48 17.51
CA SER A 81 15.48 12.20 17.69
C SER A 81 14.80 11.19 18.64
N ALA A 82 13.73 11.57 19.31
CA ALA A 82 13.05 10.72 20.29
C ALA A 82 11.54 11.00 20.38
N TYR A 83 10.97 11.63 19.35
CA TYR A 83 9.59 12.04 19.34
C TYR A 83 9.11 12.28 17.91
N VAL A 84 7.96 11.69 17.59
CA VAL A 84 7.09 12.06 16.48
C VAL A 84 5.68 12.29 17.00
N ARG A 85 4.97 13.27 16.42
CA ARG A 85 3.57 13.51 16.73
C ARG A 85 2.69 13.26 15.53
N VAL A 86 1.65 12.47 15.71
CA VAL A 86 0.58 12.30 14.74
C VAL A 86 -0.69 12.98 15.26
N THR A 87 -1.20 13.94 14.49
CA THR A 87 -2.45 14.65 14.79
C THR A 87 -3.58 14.17 13.89
N GLU A 88 -4.82 14.25 14.36
CA GLU A 88 -6.01 13.88 13.58
C GLU A 88 -6.15 14.78 12.33
N GLU A 89 -5.82 16.06 12.46
CA GLU A 89 -5.81 17.02 11.34
C GLU A 89 -4.80 16.62 10.27
N GLY A 90 -3.62 16.12 10.67
CA GLY A 90 -2.61 15.61 9.75
C GLY A 90 -3.11 14.39 8.98
N VAL A 91 -3.79 13.46 9.66
CA VAL A 91 -4.40 12.28 9.03
C VAL A 91 -5.50 12.68 8.06
N TYR A 92 -6.36 13.62 8.45
CA TYR A 92 -7.43 14.13 7.60
C TYR A 92 -6.86 14.80 6.34
N SER A 93 -5.90 15.71 6.50
CA SER A 93 -5.24 16.40 5.39
C SER A 93 -4.57 15.43 4.41
N ALA A 94 -3.82 14.45 4.94
CA ALA A 94 -3.22 13.40 4.11
C ALA A 94 -4.29 12.59 3.37
N SER A 95 -5.40 12.23 4.04
CA SER A 95 -6.51 11.49 3.41
C SER A 95 -7.10 12.25 2.22
N GLN A 96 -7.23 13.58 2.30
CA GLN A 96 -7.72 14.40 1.17
C GLN A 96 -6.81 14.32 -0.07
N SER A 97 -5.50 14.08 0.12
CA SER A 97 -4.55 13.93 -0.98
C SER A 97 -4.45 12.49 -1.49
N ILE A 98 -4.69 11.51 -0.62
CA ILE A 98 -4.52 10.07 -0.88
C ILE A 98 -5.78 9.47 -1.52
N GLU A 99 -6.98 9.80 -1.02
CA GLU A 99 -8.23 9.17 -1.46
C GLU A 99 -8.54 9.36 -2.96
N PRO A 100 -8.33 10.55 -3.57
CA PRO A 100 -8.55 10.72 -5.01
C PRO A 100 -7.65 9.84 -5.89
N LEU A 101 -6.55 9.32 -5.33
CA LEU A 101 -5.62 8.41 -6.00
C LEU A 101 -6.06 6.93 -5.91
N GLY A 102 -7.19 6.64 -5.27
CA GLY A 102 -7.72 5.27 -5.12
C GLY A 102 -7.17 4.51 -3.91
N TYR A 103 -6.48 5.20 -3.00
CA TYR A 103 -5.90 4.61 -1.79
C TYR A 103 -6.62 5.05 -0.52
N GLU A 104 -6.42 4.30 0.55
CA GLU A 104 -6.87 4.62 1.90
C GLU A 104 -5.77 4.37 2.92
N ILE A 105 -5.78 5.14 4.00
CA ILE A 105 -4.87 4.93 5.13
C ILE A 105 -5.36 3.72 5.94
N ALA A 106 -4.52 2.69 6.07
CA ALA A 106 -4.76 1.49 6.86
C ALA A 106 -3.97 1.47 8.19
N GLY A 107 -3.11 2.45 8.39
CA GLY A 107 -2.21 2.51 9.53
C GLY A 107 -1.15 3.59 9.40
N TRP A 108 -0.11 3.50 10.20
CA TRP A 108 0.99 4.45 10.21
C TRP A 108 2.34 3.75 10.32
N TRP A 109 3.40 4.49 10.05
CA TRP A 109 4.75 4.02 10.29
C TRP A 109 5.60 5.17 10.81
N HIS A 110 6.64 4.85 11.56
CA HIS A 110 7.66 5.84 11.93
C HIS A 110 9.04 5.19 12.08
N SER A 111 10.07 6.02 12.21
CA SER A 111 11.45 5.57 12.34
C SER A 111 12.04 5.91 13.70
N HIS A 112 12.79 4.98 14.28
CA HIS A 112 13.54 5.13 15.55
C HIS A 112 15.01 5.57 15.34
N GLY A 113 15.36 6.22 14.24
CA GLY A 113 16.74 6.62 13.94
C GLY A 113 17.72 5.45 14.07
N SER A 114 18.61 5.50 15.07
CA SER A 114 19.57 4.44 15.42
C SER A 114 19.14 3.52 16.57
N MET A 115 17.97 3.72 17.17
CA MET A 115 17.47 2.89 18.26
C MET A 115 16.88 1.57 17.74
N GLN A 116 16.67 0.61 18.63
CA GLN A 116 15.87 -0.57 18.29
C GLN A 116 14.41 -0.16 18.08
N PRO A 117 13.68 -0.75 17.13
CA PRO A 117 12.26 -0.45 16.93
C PRO A 117 11.40 -1.02 18.06
N PHE A 118 10.53 -0.20 18.65
CA PHE A 118 9.50 -0.56 19.63
C PHE A 118 8.41 0.53 19.62
N HIS A 119 7.29 0.36 20.34
CA HIS A 119 6.37 1.47 20.60
C HIS A 119 6.60 2.07 21.98
N SER A 120 6.86 3.37 22.01
CA SER A 120 6.90 4.21 23.21
C SER A 120 5.49 4.55 23.71
N GLY A 121 5.38 5.18 24.89
CA GLY A 121 4.10 5.71 25.37
C GLY A 121 3.50 6.77 24.45
N THR A 122 4.33 7.57 23.77
CA THR A 122 3.88 8.52 22.75
C THR A 122 3.31 7.81 21.54
N ASP A 123 3.92 6.69 21.12
CA ASP A 123 3.43 5.91 19.99
C ASP A 123 2.06 5.30 20.26
N VAL A 124 1.76 4.92 21.51
CA VAL A 124 0.43 4.45 21.91
C VAL A 124 -0.64 5.53 21.66
N GLU A 125 -0.35 6.80 21.98
CA GLU A 125 -1.29 7.90 21.73
C GLU A 125 -1.39 8.24 20.24
N ASN A 126 -0.27 8.27 19.51
CA ASN A 126 -0.28 8.43 18.05
C ASN A 126 -1.14 7.34 17.38
N PHE A 127 -1.01 6.09 17.83
CA PHE A 127 -1.75 4.97 17.27
C PHE A 127 -3.26 5.10 17.53
N LYS A 128 -3.67 5.62 18.69
CA LYS A 128 -5.08 5.94 18.97
C LYS A 128 -5.61 7.04 18.06
N ASN A 129 -4.85 8.11 17.84
CA ASN A 129 -5.24 9.20 16.94
C ASN A 129 -5.45 8.69 15.51
N ILE A 130 -4.53 7.84 15.01
CA ILE A 130 -4.69 7.15 13.73
C ILE A 130 -5.97 6.34 13.72
N LEU A 131 -6.15 5.44 14.69
CA LEU A 131 -7.30 4.53 14.75
C LEU A 131 -8.62 5.29 14.76
N HIS A 132 -8.72 6.38 15.51
CA HIS A 132 -9.92 7.23 15.53
C HIS A 132 -10.17 7.89 14.18
N SER A 133 -9.12 8.42 13.56
CA SER A 133 -9.21 9.15 12.29
C SER A 133 -9.61 8.25 11.12
N ILE A 134 -9.13 6.99 11.10
CA ILE A 134 -9.40 6.05 10.01
C ILE A 134 -10.56 5.09 10.29
N ALA A 135 -11.08 5.05 11.53
CA ALA A 135 -12.10 4.09 11.92
C ALA A 135 -13.33 4.03 11.00
N PRO A 136 -13.88 5.16 10.51
CA PRO A 136 -15.02 5.10 9.58
C PRO A 136 -14.72 4.32 8.28
N ARG A 137 -13.46 4.29 7.85
CA ARG A 137 -13.00 3.62 6.61
C ARG A 137 -12.71 2.15 6.83
N THR A 138 -12.25 1.78 8.04
CA THR A 138 -11.95 0.39 8.38
C THR A 138 -13.11 -0.35 9.04
N LEU A 139 -14.24 0.32 9.27
CA LEU A 139 -15.44 -0.22 9.93
C LEU A 139 -16.13 -1.33 9.12
N TYR A 140 -15.97 -1.33 7.80
CA TYR A 140 -16.61 -2.30 6.93
C TYR A 140 -15.56 -3.15 6.21
N LYS A 141 -15.94 -4.39 5.87
CA LYS A 141 -15.23 -5.25 4.92
C LYS A 141 -16.23 -5.89 3.97
N LEU A 142 -15.74 -6.29 2.81
CA LEU A 142 -16.50 -7.13 1.88
C LEU A 142 -16.30 -8.60 2.27
N GLU A 143 -17.39 -9.33 2.48
CA GLU A 143 -17.37 -10.77 2.70
C GLU A 143 -18.17 -11.48 1.62
N GLU A 144 -17.76 -12.70 1.27
CA GLU A 144 -18.52 -13.56 0.38
C GLU A 144 -19.85 -13.95 1.05
N ALA A 145 -20.95 -13.69 0.37
CA ALA A 145 -22.28 -14.04 0.81
C ALA A 145 -22.70 -15.36 0.17
N ASP A 146 -23.25 -16.26 0.99
CA ASP A 146 -23.94 -17.43 0.48
C ASP A 146 -25.24 -17.01 -0.20
N PHE A 147 -25.61 -17.73 -1.24
CA PHE A 147 -26.88 -17.51 -1.94
C PHE A 147 -27.59 -18.83 -2.23
N VAL A 148 -28.91 -18.74 -2.32
CA VAL A 148 -29.78 -19.85 -2.68
C VAL A 148 -30.55 -19.45 -3.94
N ILE A 149 -30.62 -20.37 -4.90
CA ILE A 149 -31.41 -20.21 -6.11
C ILE A 149 -32.73 -20.96 -5.91
N ASP A 150 -33.85 -20.26 -6.01
CA ASP A 150 -35.19 -20.84 -6.07
C ASP A 150 -35.64 -20.85 -7.54
N ASN A 151 -35.39 -21.97 -8.22
CA ASN A 151 -35.67 -22.14 -9.65
C ASN A 151 -37.16 -22.02 -9.97
N ASP A 152 -38.03 -22.48 -9.06
CA ASP A 152 -39.48 -22.47 -9.28
C ASP A 152 -40.03 -21.03 -9.34
N LYS A 153 -39.41 -20.12 -8.58
CA LYS A 153 -39.79 -18.70 -8.55
C LYS A 153 -38.89 -17.81 -9.41
N GLY A 154 -37.82 -18.36 -9.99
CA GLY A 154 -36.85 -17.57 -10.74
C GLY A 154 -36.14 -16.50 -9.91
N ILE A 155 -35.84 -16.79 -8.64
CA ILE A 155 -35.21 -15.79 -7.72
C ILE A 155 -33.88 -16.28 -7.17
N VAL A 156 -32.96 -15.34 -6.97
CA VAL A 156 -31.73 -15.54 -6.19
C VAL A 156 -31.93 -14.88 -4.82
N ILE A 157 -31.65 -15.63 -3.75
CA ILE A 157 -31.76 -15.16 -2.37
C ILE A 157 -30.35 -15.02 -1.80
N VAL A 158 -30.00 -13.84 -1.32
CA VAL A 158 -28.70 -13.55 -0.68
C VAL A 158 -28.99 -13.01 0.71
N ASP A 159 -28.62 -13.76 1.75
CA ASP A 159 -29.09 -13.52 3.12
C ASP A 159 -30.62 -13.32 3.19
N ASN A 160 -31.08 -12.08 3.44
CA ASN A 160 -32.50 -11.70 3.55
C ASN A 160 -33.02 -10.94 2.30
N TYR A 161 -32.18 -10.77 1.27
CA TYR A 161 -32.53 -10.04 0.05
C TYR A 161 -32.93 -11.00 -1.06
N LYS A 162 -33.96 -10.62 -1.83
CA LYS A 162 -34.47 -11.38 -2.97
C LYS A 162 -34.24 -10.59 -4.25
N PHE A 163 -33.55 -11.20 -5.20
CA PHE A 163 -33.28 -10.65 -6.52
C PHE A 163 -34.20 -11.32 -7.53
N PHE A 164 -34.93 -10.50 -8.28
CA PHE A 164 -35.82 -10.89 -9.35
C PHE A 164 -35.17 -10.56 -10.70
N ASP A 165 -35.72 -11.10 -11.79
CA ASP A 165 -35.31 -10.80 -13.18
C ASP A 165 -33.85 -11.14 -13.53
N LEU A 166 -33.26 -12.11 -12.83
CA LEU A 166 -31.96 -12.68 -13.18
C LEU A 166 -32.13 -13.89 -14.09
N ASP A 167 -31.26 -14.04 -15.09
CA ASP A 167 -31.14 -15.30 -15.83
C ASP A 167 -30.54 -16.36 -14.89
N ILE A 168 -31.41 -17.19 -14.32
CA ILE A 168 -31.05 -18.18 -13.31
C ILE A 168 -30.11 -19.26 -13.88
N GLU A 169 -30.28 -19.64 -15.15
CA GLU A 169 -29.42 -20.65 -15.77
C GLU A 169 -28.00 -20.10 -15.93
N GLU A 170 -27.88 -18.88 -16.44
CA GLU A 170 -26.59 -18.19 -16.56
C GLU A 170 -25.95 -17.97 -15.18
N PHE A 171 -26.74 -17.54 -14.19
CA PHE A 171 -26.27 -17.30 -12.82
C PHE A 171 -25.79 -18.60 -12.15
N ALA A 172 -26.54 -19.69 -12.29
CA ALA A 172 -26.19 -21.01 -11.77
C ALA A 172 -24.96 -21.60 -12.44
N GLN A 173 -24.80 -21.35 -13.76
CA GLN A 173 -23.62 -21.78 -14.52
C GLN A 173 -22.37 -21.01 -14.12
N LYS A 174 -22.48 -19.68 -13.97
CA LYS A 174 -21.34 -18.81 -13.64
C LYS A 174 -20.96 -18.87 -12.16
N LYS A 175 -21.92 -19.17 -11.27
CA LYS A 175 -21.75 -19.13 -9.80
C LYS A 175 -20.99 -17.87 -9.36
N PRO A 176 -21.52 -16.67 -9.66
CA PRO A 176 -20.81 -15.44 -9.34
C PRO A 176 -20.57 -15.35 -7.83
N LYS A 177 -19.46 -14.74 -7.44
CA LYS A 177 -19.30 -14.38 -6.02
C LYS A 177 -20.21 -13.20 -5.74
N ILE A 178 -20.93 -13.27 -4.64
CA ILE A 178 -21.70 -12.13 -4.15
C ILE A 178 -20.93 -11.59 -2.96
N LEU A 179 -20.59 -10.31 -2.99
CA LEU A 179 -19.93 -9.66 -1.87
C LEU A 179 -20.95 -8.85 -1.10
N LYS A 180 -20.94 -8.96 0.22
CA LYS A 180 -21.74 -8.14 1.12
C LYS A 180 -20.83 -7.31 2.02
N LYS A 181 -21.30 -6.10 2.31
CA LYS A 181 -20.63 -5.17 3.23
C LYS A 181 -20.97 -5.54 4.66
N VAL A 182 -20.02 -6.11 5.38
CA VAL A 182 -20.18 -6.53 6.77
C VAL A 182 -19.48 -5.55 7.69
N LYS A 183 -20.17 -5.14 8.75
CA LYS A 183 -19.58 -4.32 9.81
C LYS A 183 -18.60 -5.17 10.63
N ARG A 184 -17.44 -4.61 10.95
CA ARG A 184 -16.43 -5.23 11.81
C ARG A 184 -15.85 -4.20 12.75
N ASP A 185 -14.96 -4.63 13.63
CA ASP A 185 -14.18 -3.72 14.45
C ASP A 185 -13.19 -2.94 13.57
N PRO A 186 -13.17 -1.60 13.66
CA PRO A 186 -12.12 -0.79 13.05
C PRO A 186 -10.74 -1.22 13.51
N PHE A 187 -9.76 -1.09 12.63
CA PHE A 187 -8.37 -1.45 12.91
C PHE A 187 -7.40 -0.39 12.38
N ALA A 188 -6.17 -0.46 12.89
CA ALA A 188 -5.02 0.26 12.35
C ALA A 188 -3.76 -0.59 12.51
N PHE A 189 -2.90 -0.58 11.50
CA PHE A 189 -1.55 -1.14 11.58
C PHE A 189 -0.52 -0.08 12.01
N SER A 190 0.56 -0.53 12.63
CA SER A 190 1.75 0.28 12.86
C SER A 190 2.99 -0.51 12.49
N ILE A 191 3.95 0.14 11.82
CA ILE A 191 5.29 -0.39 11.60
C ILE A 191 6.32 0.64 12.06
N VAL A 192 7.16 0.28 13.02
CA VAL A 192 8.32 1.07 13.42
C VAL A 192 9.55 0.52 12.73
N VAL A 193 10.35 1.35 12.08
CA VAL A 193 11.59 0.95 11.42
C VAL A 193 12.79 1.66 12.04
N ASN A 194 14.00 1.21 11.73
CA ASN A 194 15.21 1.98 12.02
C ASN A 194 16.14 2.04 10.80
N GLN A 195 17.20 2.83 10.89
CA GLN A 195 18.16 3.01 9.78
C GLN A 195 18.94 1.73 9.43
N TYR A 196 18.96 0.74 10.32
CA TYR A 196 19.65 -0.53 10.14
C TYR A 196 18.78 -1.59 9.47
N GLY A 197 17.51 -1.28 9.17
CA GLY A 197 16.59 -2.21 8.52
C GLY A 197 15.84 -3.13 9.48
N HIS A 198 15.95 -2.92 10.80
CA HIS A 198 15.09 -3.62 11.76
C HIS A 198 13.70 -3.00 11.73
N TYR A 199 12.70 -3.80 12.14
CA TYR A 199 11.34 -3.31 12.28
C TYR A 199 10.60 -3.94 13.46
N TYR A 200 9.59 -3.23 13.94
CA TYR A 200 8.59 -3.66 14.89
C TYR A 200 7.21 -3.39 14.30
N ARG A 201 6.20 -4.15 14.73
CA ARG A 201 4.86 -4.07 14.15
C ARG A 201 3.79 -4.39 15.17
N GLU A 202 2.66 -3.72 15.02
CA GLU A 202 1.44 -3.97 15.77
C GLU A 202 0.20 -3.74 14.92
N LYS A 203 -0.90 -4.34 15.38
CA LYS A 203 -2.26 -4.04 14.95
C LYS A 203 -3.10 -3.79 16.19
N ILE A 204 -3.82 -2.68 16.20
CA ILE A 204 -4.85 -2.40 17.21
C ILE A 204 -6.22 -2.38 16.57
N THR A 205 -7.23 -2.77 17.35
CA THR A 205 -8.63 -2.71 16.94
C THR A 205 -9.47 -1.98 17.98
N LYS A 206 -10.66 -1.53 17.60
CA LYS A 206 -11.63 -0.93 18.52
C LYS A 206 -12.95 -1.68 18.47
N THR A 207 -13.44 -2.14 19.61
CA THR A 207 -14.78 -2.77 19.69
C THR A 207 -15.79 -1.80 20.28
N TYR A 208 -17.00 -1.76 19.73
CA TYR A 208 -18.10 -1.00 20.32
C TYR A 208 -18.71 -1.80 21.49
N ASP A 209 -18.56 -1.27 22.70
CA ASP A 209 -19.20 -1.80 23.91
C ASP A 209 -20.65 -1.29 23.95
N SER A 210 -21.59 -2.19 23.62
CA SER A 210 -23.02 -1.86 23.55
C SER A 210 -23.63 -1.51 24.90
N LEU A 211 -23.12 -2.07 25.99
CA LEU A 211 -23.59 -1.82 27.35
C LEU A 211 -23.22 -0.40 27.78
N ASN A 212 -21.96 -0.01 27.54
CA ASN A 212 -21.44 1.29 27.94
C ASN A 212 -21.58 2.37 26.87
N LYS A 213 -22.15 2.04 25.70
CA LYS A 213 -22.30 2.91 24.52
C LYS A 213 -21.01 3.65 24.15
N ARG A 214 -19.86 2.98 24.28
CA ARG A 214 -18.53 3.56 24.02
C ARG A 214 -17.67 2.58 23.27
N TYR A 215 -16.75 3.10 22.48
CA TYR A 215 -15.74 2.25 21.86
C TYR A 215 -14.56 2.02 22.82
N ARG A 216 -14.10 0.76 22.93
CA ARG A 216 -12.91 0.37 23.69
C ARG A 216 -11.80 -0.04 22.73
N VAL A 217 -10.60 0.52 22.92
CA VAL A 217 -9.40 0.07 22.20
C VAL A 217 -8.96 -1.27 22.80
N ASN A 218 -8.79 -2.28 21.95
CA ASN A 218 -8.36 -3.61 22.36
C ASN A 218 -6.85 -3.68 22.54
N ALA A 219 -6.37 -4.73 23.20
CA ALA A 219 -4.94 -4.98 23.34
C ALA A 219 -4.28 -5.12 21.95
N PRO A 220 -3.04 -4.63 21.78
CA PRO A 220 -2.32 -4.78 20.53
C PRO A 220 -2.05 -6.25 20.22
N THR A 221 -2.07 -6.57 18.93
CA THR A 221 -1.63 -7.85 18.39
C THR A 221 -0.39 -7.63 17.52
N HIS A 222 0.42 -8.66 17.34
CA HIS A 222 1.70 -8.57 16.63
C HIS A 222 1.68 -9.42 15.36
N PRO A 223 1.07 -8.92 14.26
CA PRO A 223 0.95 -9.71 13.04
C PRO A 223 2.32 -10.09 12.49
N THR A 224 2.39 -11.22 11.80
CA THR A 224 3.57 -11.59 11.01
C THR A 224 3.64 -10.65 9.81
N VAL A 225 4.82 -10.07 9.54
CA VAL A 225 5.02 -9.24 8.34
C VAL A 225 5.50 -10.15 7.21
N GLU A 226 4.77 -10.15 6.09
CA GLU A 226 5.16 -10.82 4.86
C GLU A 226 5.41 -9.78 3.77
N VAL A 227 6.64 -9.70 3.29
CA VAL A 227 6.98 -8.82 2.17
C VAL A 227 6.66 -9.54 0.87
N VAL A 228 5.72 -9.00 0.09
CA VAL A 228 5.23 -9.61 -1.16
C VAL A 228 5.69 -8.82 -2.38
N ALA A 229 5.96 -9.51 -3.47
CA ALA A 229 6.28 -8.89 -4.75
C ALA A 229 5.03 -8.84 -5.64
N LEU A 230 4.67 -7.66 -6.14
CA LEU A 230 3.60 -7.45 -7.11
C LEU A 230 4.17 -6.92 -8.43
N ASP A 231 3.51 -7.21 -9.55
CA ASP A 231 3.97 -6.73 -10.87
C ASP A 231 3.87 -5.19 -11.01
N ASN A 232 2.94 -4.56 -10.30
CA ASN A 232 2.71 -3.11 -10.29
C ASN A 232 3.11 -2.47 -8.94
N ASP A 233 4.20 -2.94 -8.35
CA ASP A 233 4.68 -2.40 -7.07
C ASP A 233 5.14 -0.94 -7.20
N VAL A 234 5.06 -0.17 -6.11
CA VAL A 234 5.52 1.21 -6.08
C VAL A 234 7.02 1.27 -6.35
N THR A 235 7.41 2.19 -7.23
CA THR A 235 8.81 2.49 -7.52
C THR A 235 9.10 3.92 -7.12
N PHE A 236 10.35 4.17 -6.71
CA PHE A 236 10.80 5.49 -6.30
C PHE A 236 12.31 5.60 -6.55
N SER A 237 12.75 6.84 -6.70
CA SER A 237 14.15 7.23 -6.76
C SER A 237 14.60 7.82 -5.42
N ILE A 238 15.89 7.72 -5.13
CA ILE A 238 16.48 8.35 -3.94
C ILE A 238 16.31 9.88 -3.97
N SER A 239 16.33 10.49 -5.17
CA SER A 239 16.10 11.93 -5.35
C SER A 239 14.69 12.35 -4.97
N GLU A 240 13.66 11.56 -5.29
CA GLU A 240 12.28 11.84 -4.87
C GLU A 240 12.16 11.76 -3.34
N ILE A 241 12.74 10.74 -2.73
CA ILE A 241 12.74 10.60 -1.27
C ILE A 241 13.48 11.77 -0.59
N GLU A 242 14.65 12.16 -1.09
CA GLU A 242 15.35 13.33 -0.57
C GLU A 242 14.56 14.63 -0.73
N HIS A 243 13.85 14.78 -1.85
CA HIS A 243 13.01 15.94 -2.11
C HIS A 243 11.85 16.01 -1.10
N ASP A 244 11.13 14.91 -0.93
CA ASP A 244 10.06 14.79 0.07
C ASP A 244 10.56 15.13 1.47
N VAL A 245 11.69 14.53 1.89
CA VAL A 245 12.27 14.78 3.21
C VAL A 245 12.60 16.27 3.38
N ARG A 246 13.27 16.90 2.41
CA ARG A 246 13.60 18.34 2.53
C ARG A 246 12.38 19.26 2.61
N ASN A 247 11.28 18.88 1.97
CA ASN A 247 10.08 19.71 1.91
C ASN A 247 9.13 19.49 3.09
N LYS A 248 9.07 18.26 3.61
CA LYS A 248 8.02 17.84 4.55
C LYS A 248 8.48 17.76 6.00
N ILE A 249 9.79 17.74 6.28
CA ILE A 249 10.33 17.76 7.65
C ILE A 249 11.14 19.03 7.91
N THR A 250 10.92 19.64 9.08
CA THR A 250 11.69 20.81 9.49
C THR A 250 12.90 20.36 10.31
N PHE A 251 14.10 20.48 9.75
CA PHE A 251 15.33 20.27 10.51
C PHE A 251 15.59 21.47 11.42
N GLY A 252 15.62 21.24 12.74
CA GLY A 252 15.94 22.31 13.70
C GLY A 252 17.27 22.99 13.36
N VAL A 253 17.25 24.32 13.18
CA VAL A 253 18.37 25.16 12.69
C VAL A 253 19.63 25.07 13.58
N SER A 254 19.50 24.56 14.80
CA SER A 254 20.57 24.49 15.80
C SER A 254 21.68 23.49 15.47
N SER A 255 21.42 22.45 14.65
CA SER A 255 22.40 21.41 14.33
C SER A 255 23.23 21.70 13.07
N PHE A 256 22.68 22.43 12.10
CA PHE A 256 23.34 22.62 10.78
C PHE A 256 24.46 23.68 10.81
N ARG A 257 24.32 24.75 11.61
CA ARG A 257 25.33 25.83 11.65
C ARG A 257 26.62 25.50 12.42
N ARG A 258 26.63 24.50 13.31
CA ARG A 258 27.84 24.17 14.10
C ARG A 258 28.88 23.34 13.35
N LYS A 259 28.51 22.50 12.38
CA LYS A 259 29.48 21.64 11.68
C LYS A 259 30.22 22.34 10.53
N HIS A 260 29.64 23.38 9.92
CA HIS A 260 30.33 24.14 8.87
C HIS A 260 31.09 25.37 9.37
N ALA A 261 30.79 25.89 10.57
CA ALA A 261 31.53 27.01 11.15
C ALA A 261 32.85 26.58 11.86
N SER A 262 33.03 25.30 12.20
CA SER A 262 34.24 24.79 12.85
C SER A 262 35.28 24.18 11.90
N GLN A 263 35.00 24.08 10.60
CA GLN A 263 36.01 23.77 9.56
C GLN A 263 36.69 25.03 9.01
N GLY A 264 36.74 26.11 9.80
CA GLY A 264 37.66 27.22 9.59
C GLY A 264 39.10 26.79 9.87
N PHE A 265 39.80 26.33 8.83
CA PHE A 265 41.21 26.62 8.55
C PHE A 265 42.16 26.72 9.76
N ARG A 266 42.32 25.65 10.55
CA ARG A 266 43.56 25.44 11.31
C ARG A 266 44.51 24.61 10.44
N LYS A 267 45.48 25.29 9.81
CA LYS A 267 46.71 24.64 9.33
C LYS A 267 47.44 24.06 10.55
N SER A 268 47.14 22.82 10.94
CA SER A 268 47.98 22.10 11.90
C SER A 268 49.20 21.55 11.17
N LYS A 269 50.37 21.82 11.75
CA LYS A 269 51.70 21.54 11.20
C LYS A 269 52.23 20.16 11.60
N TYR A 270 51.34 19.23 11.97
CA TYR A 270 51.70 17.90 12.41
C TYR A 270 50.75 16.89 11.76
N GLY A 271 51.36 16.05 10.91
CA GLY A 271 50.69 14.97 10.21
C GLY A 271 50.34 13.84 11.16
N THR A 272 49.05 13.67 11.38
CA THR A 272 48.41 12.38 11.68
C THR A 272 47.05 12.43 11.00
N GLU A 273 46.88 11.57 10.00
CA GLU A 273 45.66 11.45 9.18
C GLU A 273 44.50 10.91 10.02
N ASP A 274 43.70 11.78 10.64
CA ASP A 274 42.37 11.41 11.13
C ASP A 274 41.37 11.45 9.96
N ARG A 275 41.32 10.33 9.23
CA ARG A 275 40.29 10.02 8.25
C ARG A 275 39.00 9.59 8.96
N PHE A 276 38.15 10.56 9.33
CA PHE A 276 36.72 10.28 9.47
C PHE A 276 36.08 10.27 8.07
N HIS A 277 36.35 9.20 7.33
CA HIS A 277 35.48 8.80 6.23
C HIS A 277 34.21 8.20 6.84
N ASN A 278 33.09 8.94 6.75
CA ASN A 278 31.77 8.31 6.65
C ASN A 278 31.67 7.64 5.26
N GLU A 279 32.56 6.67 5.01
CA GLU A 279 32.43 5.76 3.89
C GLU A 279 31.38 4.74 4.29
N TRP A 280 30.19 4.88 3.69
CA TRP A 280 29.38 3.69 3.47
C TRP A 280 30.27 2.69 2.75
N SER A 281 30.35 1.46 3.28
CA SER A 281 31.07 0.41 2.57
C SER A 281 30.46 0.28 1.17
N LEU A 282 31.28 -0.01 0.17
CA LEU A 282 30.79 -0.42 -1.14
C LEU A 282 29.78 -1.58 -1.02
N GLU A 283 29.82 -2.35 0.07
CA GLU A 283 28.87 -3.42 0.40
C GLU A 283 27.49 -2.91 0.83
N ASP A 284 27.38 -1.81 1.58
CA ASP A 284 26.08 -1.24 1.99
C ASP A 284 25.35 -0.62 0.79
N ASN A 285 26.11 0.04 -0.09
CA ASN A 285 25.62 0.44 -1.40
C ASN A 285 25.29 -0.80 -2.24
N ALA A 286 26.18 -1.79 -2.36
CA ALA A 286 25.90 -3.00 -3.13
C ALA A 286 24.69 -3.79 -2.60
N ARG A 287 24.35 -3.76 -1.31
CA ARG A 287 23.13 -4.37 -0.75
C ARG A 287 21.86 -3.63 -1.16
N LEU A 288 21.87 -2.30 -1.13
CA LEU A 288 20.77 -1.47 -1.65
C LEU A 288 20.60 -1.65 -3.18
N TRP A 289 21.72 -1.69 -3.91
CA TRP A 289 21.74 -1.81 -5.36
C TRP A 289 21.48 -3.23 -5.86
N SER A 290 21.87 -4.28 -5.12
CA SER A 290 21.55 -5.67 -5.46
C SER A 290 20.07 -5.99 -5.28
N GLY A 291 19.41 -5.39 -4.27
CA GLY A 291 17.95 -5.37 -4.20
C GLY A 291 17.36 -4.78 -5.48
N GLN A 292 17.79 -3.59 -5.87
CA GLN A 292 17.34 -2.94 -7.12
C GLN A 292 17.69 -3.72 -8.40
N GLU A 293 18.82 -4.43 -8.47
CA GLU A 293 19.18 -5.29 -9.61
C GLU A 293 18.30 -6.53 -9.69
N VAL A 294 17.98 -7.17 -8.55
CA VAL A 294 17.04 -8.29 -8.49
C VAL A 294 15.65 -7.82 -8.94
N PHE A 295 15.24 -6.62 -8.54
CA PHE A 295 14.01 -5.98 -9.03
C PHE A 295 14.07 -5.65 -10.52
N LYS A 296 15.16 -5.07 -11.04
CA LYS A 296 15.33 -4.80 -12.48
C LYS A 296 15.29 -6.09 -13.30
N LYS A 297 15.93 -7.17 -12.83
CA LYS A 297 15.91 -8.48 -13.50
C LYS A 297 14.52 -9.13 -13.46
N SER A 298 13.78 -8.96 -12.36
CA SER A 298 12.40 -9.44 -12.25
C SER A 298 11.44 -8.64 -13.14
N ALA A 299 11.51 -7.31 -13.09
CA ALA A 299 10.72 -6.40 -13.91
C ALA A 299 11.00 -6.57 -15.42
N ASP A 300 12.26 -6.73 -15.82
CA ASP A 300 12.63 -7.01 -17.21
C ASP A 300 12.07 -8.37 -17.69
N LYS A 301 12.04 -9.38 -16.80
CA LYS A 301 11.43 -10.68 -17.10
C LYS A 301 9.90 -10.61 -17.23
N SER A 302 9.23 -9.85 -16.37
CA SER A 302 7.78 -9.58 -16.46
C SER A 302 7.43 -8.75 -17.70
N PHE A 303 8.21 -7.71 -18.00
CA PHE A 303 8.05 -6.88 -19.21
C PHE A 303 8.26 -7.68 -20.50
N LYS A 304 9.31 -8.51 -20.58
CA LYS A 304 9.53 -9.43 -21.72
C LYS A 304 8.39 -10.44 -21.90
N ARG A 305 7.79 -10.93 -20.81
CA ARG A 305 6.60 -11.80 -20.87
C ARG A 305 5.37 -11.05 -21.39
N LEU A 306 5.15 -9.82 -20.93
CA LEU A 306 4.05 -8.97 -21.38
C LEU A 306 4.18 -8.63 -22.87
N LEU A 307 5.38 -8.23 -23.31
CA LEU A 307 5.70 -7.94 -24.70
C LEU A 307 5.47 -9.16 -25.60
N LYS A 308 5.82 -10.36 -25.13
CA LYS A 308 5.56 -11.63 -25.85
C LYS A 308 4.06 -11.94 -25.94
N LYS A 309 3.28 -11.65 -24.90
CA LYS A 309 1.81 -11.82 -24.90
C LYS A 309 1.17 -10.83 -25.87
N PHE A 310 1.59 -9.57 -25.85
CA PHE A 310 1.12 -8.52 -26.76
C PHE A 310 1.42 -8.85 -28.23
N LYS A 311 2.64 -9.28 -28.56
CA LYS A 311 3.01 -9.74 -29.91
C LYS A 311 2.16 -10.92 -30.39
N ARG A 312 1.79 -11.85 -29.50
CA ARG A 312 0.87 -12.97 -29.83
C ARG A 312 -0.55 -12.49 -30.11
N THR A 313 -1.04 -11.50 -29.37
CA THR A 313 -2.36 -10.90 -29.59
C THR A 313 -2.43 -10.17 -30.93
N ILE A 314 -1.42 -9.36 -31.26
CA ILE A 314 -1.31 -8.71 -32.58
C ILE A 314 -1.31 -9.76 -33.69
N LYS A 315 -0.48 -10.81 -33.58
CA LYS A 315 -0.43 -11.88 -34.60
C LYS A 315 -1.78 -12.59 -34.78
N LYS A 316 -2.53 -12.83 -33.70
CA LYS A 316 -3.89 -13.39 -33.77
C LYS A 316 -4.86 -12.43 -34.47
N TYR A 317 -4.77 -11.14 -34.18
CA TYR A 317 -5.61 -10.11 -34.80
C TYR A 317 -5.32 -9.96 -36.30
N ASP A 318 -4.05 -9.97 -36.69
CA ASP A 318 -3.64 -9.93 -38.11
C ASP A 318 -4.06 -11.20 -38.86
N SER A 319 -4.00 -12.35 -38.20
CA SER A 319 -4.47 -13.63 -38.76
C SER A 319 -6.00 -13.63 -38.94
N ALA A 320 -6.75 -13.02 -38.01
CA ALA A 320 -8.20 -12.87 -38.12
C ALA A 320 -8.60 -11.89 -39.23
N LYS A 321 -7.82 -10.83 -39.46
CA LYS A 321 -8.05 -9.91 -40.59
C LYS A 321 -7.75 -10.56 -41.95
N GLY A 322 -6.76 -11.44 -42.03
CA GLY A 322 -6.47 -12.21 -43.24
C GLY A 322 -7.59 -13.20 -43.63
N VAL A 323 -8.42 -13.63 -42.68
CA VAL A 323 -9.58 -14.49 -42.94
C VAL A 323 -10.80 -13.70 -43.44
N HIS A 324 -10.90 -12.40 -43.12
CA HIS A 324 -12.02 -11.56 -43.56
C HIS A 324 -11.87 -10.95 -44.96
N SER A 325 -10.66 -10.87 -45.52
CA SER A 325 -10.47 -10.33 -46.88
C SER A 325 -10.92 -11.27 -48.00
N ASP A 326 -11.03 -12.57 -47.75
CA ASP A 326 -11.53 -13.55 -48.73
C ASP A 326 -13.06 -13.76 -48.64
N GLY A 327 -13.68 -13.47 -47.49
CA GLY A 327 -15.13 -13.57 -47.30
C GLY A 327 -15.93 -12.40 -47.90
N LEU A 328 -15.32 -11.20 -47.98
CA LEU A 328 -15.98 -10.00 -48.49
C LEU A 328 -16.02 -9.88 -50.02
N LYS A 329 -15.30 -10.75 -50.76
CA LYS A 329 -15.42 -10.83 -52.22
C LYS A 329 -16.61 -11.67 -52.72
N LYS A 330 -17.31 -12.39 -51.83
CA LYS A 330 -18.48 -13.22 -52.20
C LYS A 330 -19.84 -12.59 -51.93
N PHE A 331 -19.91 -11.43 -51.27
CA PHE A 331 -21.18 -10.77 -50.95
C PHE A 331 -21.54 -9.59 -51.87
N ALA A 332 -20.71 -9.27 -52.86
CA ALA A 332 -20.94 -8.16 -53.82
C ALA A 332 -21.51 -8.61 -55.18
N ALA A 333 -22.13 -9.79 -55.26
CA ALA A 333 -22.68 -10.33 -56.50
C ALA A 333 -24.04 -11.02 -56.28
N TYR A 334 -24.98 -10.33 -55.64
CA TYR A 334 -26.40 -10.71 -55.64
C TYR A 334 -27.24 -9.46 -55.35
N ASP A 335 -27.41 -8.63 -56.39
CA ASP A 335 -28.51 -7.67 -56.51
C ASP A 335 -28.66 -7.34 -58.00
N GLY A 336 -29.69 -7.92 -58.62
CA GLY A 336 -30.02 -7.75 -60.03
C GLY A 336 -30.94 -8.86 -60.54
N ASP A 337 -32.19 -8.49 -60.81
CA ASP A 337 -33.27 -9.22 -61.49
C ASP A 337 -34.20 -10.13 -60.65
N CYS A 338 -35.17 -9.50 -59.97
CA CYS A 338 -36.63 -9.66 -60.18
C CYS A 338 -37.41 -8.69 -59.28
#